data_AF-A0A2M7Q3D4-F1
#
_entry.id   AF-A0A2M7Q3D4-F1
#
_cell.length_a   1.000
_cell.length_b   1.000
_cell.length_c   1.000
_cell.angle_alpha   90.00
_cell.angle_beta   90.00
_cell.angle_gamma   90.00
#
_symmetry.space_group_name_H-M   'P 1'
#
loop_
_entity.id
_entity.type
_entity.pdbx_description
1 polymer ?
#
loop_
_entity_poly.entity_id
_entity_poly.type
_entity_poly.pdbx_seq_one_letter_code
_entity_poly.pdbx_strand_id
1 'polypeptide(L)'
;MAAGAHFLPPIATTTSSDFIGAISINGLPAQVGDEVAVFDPQGVLCGLFLITAAGQYGILHVYGDDITTLTIDEGAIAGDVLSFRIWSQSAATEYNGAAVRLVPGNQTGTFMASTMPPTWQSQSGFALNISVGWAHFSEPVATPFVSNLIGSLTISGSTAHIGDEIAVFDPQGVLSGHYIVSTPGQYGIVQVYGDDPATTSVDEGATAGDTLTIRVWDSYAGIERSGVALRMTSGAPVGSFTSASVPPVWQVNTGVVLDLATGSMDIDGDGMVLAATDGQLMLRYLFGVSGQDLLTGINSIGAIRTTPVQIETYLRDNKAMLDVDDNGKADALSDGIIILRYLTGGYTGTLLTDQALAVDAQRKLPADIITFLKNLM
;
A
#
# COMPACT_ATOMS: atom_id res chain seq x y z
N MET A 1 -26.97 25.62 15.70
CA MET A 1 -25.87 26.57 16.00
C MET A 1 -24.69 26.10 15.17
N ALA A 2 -24.09 26.97 14.35
CA ALA A 2 -22.92 26.58 13.56
C ALA A 2 -21.80 26.18 14.52
N ALA A 3 -21.35 24.93 14.46
CA ALA A 3 -20.14 24.50 15.16
C ALA A 3 -18.97 25.35 14.64
N GLY A 4 -18.07 25.77 15.54
CA GLY A 4 -16.88 26.53 15.15
C GLY A 4 -16.02 25.74 14.14
N ALA A 5 -15.29 26.46 13.28
CA ALA A 5 -14.33 25.85 12.37
C ALA A 5 -13.30 25.03 13.17
N HIS A 6 -12.97 23.83 12.70
CA HIS A 6 -12.01 22.95 13.37
C HIS A 6 -10.58 23.43 13.13
N PHE A 7 -10.26 23.79 11.88
CA PHE A 7 -9.00 24.43 11.52
C PHE A 7 -9.12 25.96 11.52
N LEU A 8 -8.04 26.62 11.94
CA LEU A 8 -7.92 28.07 11.79
C LEU A 8 -7.52 28.41 10.34
N PRO A 9 -8.07 29.49 9.75
CA PRO A 9 -7.71 29.89 8.40
C PRO A 9 -6.21 30.16 8.24
N PRO A 10 -5.60 29.80 7.09
CA PRO A 10 -4.21 30.13 6.78
C PRO A 10 -4.01 31.63 6.62
N ILE A 11 -2.75 32.07 6.70
CA ILE A 11 -2.38 33.43 6.30
C ILE A 11 -2.33 33.47 4.77
N ALA A 12 -3.20 34.27 4.17
CA ALA A 12 -3.26 34.39 2.72
C ALA A 12 -2.10 35.26 2.19
N THR A 13 -1.38 34.73 1.20
CA THR A 13 -0.33 35.44 0.47
C THR A 13 -0.73 35.66 -1.00
N THR A 14 0.14 36.31 -1.78
CA THR A 14 -0.15 36.66 -3.19
C THR A 14 0.11 35.53 -4.17
N THR A 15 0.74 34.45 -3.73
CA THR A 15 1.06 33.26 -4.52
C THR A 15 0.30 32.06 -3.96
N SER A 16 -0.28 31.26 -4.83
CA SER A 16 -0.92 30.01 -4.44
C SER A 16 -0.69 28.90 -5.46
N SER A 17 -0.82 27.68 -4.99
CA SER A 17 -1.11 26.51 -5.79
C SER A 17 -2.54 26.09 -5.49
N ASP A 18 -3.37 25.95 -6.52
CA ASP A 18 -4.81 25.72 -6.35
C ASP A 18 -5.16 24.26 -6.60
N PHE A 19 -6.03 23.70 -5.76
CA PHE A 19 -6.47 22.31 -5.88
C PHE A 19 -8.00 22.23 -6.02
N ILE A 20 -8.48 21.27 -6.80
CA ILE A 20 -9.91 20.92 -6.91
C ILE A 20 -10.08 19.40 -6.93
N GLY A 21 -11.22 18.89 -6.50
CA GLY A 21 -11.56 17.49 -6.75
C GLY A 21 -12.70 16.92 -5.93
N ALA A 22 -12.88 15.60 -6.07
CA ALA A 22 -13.83 14.85 -5.26
C ALA A 22 -13.24 14.57 -3.88
N ILE A 23 -14.13 14.47 -2.88
CA ILE A 23 -13.77 14.05 -1.54
C ILE A 23 -14.79 13.07 -0.96
N SER A 24 -14.30 11.98 -0.39
CA SER A 24 -15.13 10.99 0.30
C SER A 24 -14.61 10.67 1.70
N ILE A 25 -15.52 10.34 2.61
CA ILE A 25 -15.25 9.90 3.99
C ILE A 25 -15.96 8.56 4.17
N ASN A 26 -15.23 7.50 4.53
CA ASN A 26 -15.74 6.12 4.65
C ASN A 26 -16.53 5.66 3.41
N GLY A 27 -16.11 6.11 2.23
CA GLY A 27 -16.76 5.79 0.95
C GLY A 27 -18.05 6.50 0.62
N LEU A 28 -18.48 7.42 1.48
CA LEU A 28 -19.60 8.31 1.19
C LEU A 28 -19.07 9.69 0.78
N PRO A 29 -19.82 10.43 -0.06
CA PRO A 29 -19.51 11.84 -0.33
C PRO A 29 -19.35 12.62 0.98
N ALA A 30 -18.25 13.36 1.13
CA ALA A 30 -18.07 14.25 2.29
C ALA A 30 -19.24 15.24 2.39
N GLN A 31 -19.62 15.61 3.60
CA GLN A 31 -20.82 16.41 3.85
C GLN A 31 -20.50 17.90 3.97
N VAL A 32 -21.52 18.74 3.76
CA VAL A 32 -21.40 20.17 4.03
C VAL A 32 -21.04 20.38 5.49
N GLY A 33 -19.95 21.11 5.75
CA GLY A 33 -19.42 21.32 7.10
C GLY A 33 -18.12 20.56 7.41
N ASP A 34 -17.75 19.56 6.60
CA ASP A 34 -16.43 18.93 6.66
C ASP A 34 -15.34 19.90 6.14
N GLU A 35 -14.08 19.71 6.54
CA GLU A 35 -12.97 20.61 6.19
C GLU A 35 -11.77 19.87 5.58
N VAL A 36 -11.12 20.49 4.60
CA VAL A 36 -9.84 20.05 4.00
C VAL A 36 -8.77 21.06 4.37
N ALA A 37 -7.77 20.66 5.16
CA ALA A 37 -6.62 21.48 5.51
C ALA A 37 -5.35 20.95 4.83
N VAL A 38 -4.49 21.87 4.40
CA VAL A 38 -3.21 21.60 3.73
C VAL A 38 -2.09 22.22 4.52
N PHE A 39 -1.01 21.48 4.69
CA PHE A 39 0.17 21.89 5.43
C PHE A 39 1.43 21.70 4.58
N ASP A 40 2.38 22.60 4.74
CA ASP A 40 3.73 22.48 4.19
C ASP A 40 4.62 21.51 5.01
N PRO A 41 5.86 21.25 4.58
CA PRO A 41 6.79 20.36 5.30
C PRO A 41 7.14 20.81 6.71
N GLN A 42 7.01 22.10 7.03
CA GLN A 42 7.27 22.70 8.34
C GLN A 42 6.07 22.55 9.28
N GLY A 43 4.92 22.16 8.73
CA GLY A 43 3.67 21.95 9.46
C GLY A 43 2.84 23.22 9.62
N VAL A 44 3.10 24.26 8.83
CA VAL A 44 2.26 25.46 8.78
C VAL A 44 1.04 25.16 7.91
N LEU A 45 -0.14 25.55 8.41
CA LEU A 45 -1.38 25.44 7.66
C LEU A 45 -1.40 26.53 6.58
N CYS A 46 -1.31 26.10 5.32
CA CYS A 46 -1.20 26.99 4.16
C CYS A 46 -2.39 26.86 3.20
N GLY A 47 -3.32 25.93 3.42
CA GLY A 47 -4.58 25.85 2.68
C GLY A 47 -5.73 25.35 3.56
N LEU A 48 -6.93 25.90 3.33
CA LEU A 48 -8.15 25.45 4.01
C LEU A 48 -9.36 25.58 3.09
N PHE A 49 -10.19 24.54 3.02
CA PHE A 49 -11.47 24.58 2.32
C PHE A 49 -12.58 23.96 3.19
N LEU A 50 -13.67 24.70 3.33
CA LEU A 50 -14.91 24.21 3.94
C LEU A 50 -15.80 23.59 2.86
N ILE A 51 -16.19 22.32 3.03
CA ILE A 51 -17.08 21.64 2.09
C ILE A 51 -18.44 22.35 2.08
N THR A 52 -18.81 22.86 0.91
CA THR A 52 -20.07 23.59 0.66
C THR A 52 -21.01 22.83 -0.28
N ALA A 53 -20.52 21.79 -0.95
CA ALA A 53 -21.29 20.86 -1.77
C ALA A 53 -20.83 19.43 -1.48
N ALA A 54 -21.78 18.50 -1.28
CA ALA A 54 -21.42 17.15 -0.89
C ALA A 54 -20.54 16.45 -1.94
N GLY A 55 -19.49 15.76 -1.48
CA GLY A 55 -18.61 14.94 -2.31
C GLY A 55 -17.54 15.69 -3.11
N GLN A 56 -17.47 17.02 -3.01
CA GLN A 56 -16.50 17.83 -3.76
C GLN A 56 -15.98 18.97 -2.89
N TYR A 57 -14.69 19.27 -3.05
CA TYR A 57 -14.13 20.54 -2.61
C TYR A 57 -13.88 21.41 -3.85
N GLY A 58 -14.17 22.70 -3.71
CA GLY A 58 -14.00 23.70 -4.75
C GLY A 58 -12.54 24.09 -4.92
N ILE A 59 -12.29 25.31 -5.41
CA ILE A 59 -10.92 25.84 -5.51
C ILE A 59 -10.38 26.04 -4.09
N LEU A 60 -9.51 25.13 -3.68
CA LEU A 60 -8.71 25.18 -2.46
C LEU A 60 -7.40 25.90 -2.77
N HIS A 61 -7.26 27.12 -2.24
CA HIS A 61 -6.02 27.89 -2.34
C HIS A 61 -5.02 27.37 -1.31
N VAL A 62 -3.84 26.96 -1.78
CA VAL A 62 -2.69 26.61 -0.93
C VAL A 62 -1.63 27.68 -1.11
N TYR A 63 -1.52 28.57 -0.12
CA TYR A 63 -0.68 29.76 -0.15
C TYR A 63 0.80 29.40 -0.06
N GLY A 64 1.63 30.17 -0.76
CA GLY A 64 3.08 30.06 -0.68
C GLY A 64 3.68 31.02 0.34
N ASP A 65 4.91 30.74 0.76
CA ASP A 65 5.68 31.59 1.66
C ASP A 65 5.90 32.99 1.08
N ASP A 66 5.73 34.04 1.89
CA ASP A 66 6.02 35.41 1.48
C ASP A 66 7.49 35.73 1.78
N ILE A 67 8.31 35.82 0.73
CA ILE A 67 9.74 36.10 0.86
C ILE A 67 10.07 37.44 1.54
N THR A 68 9.09 38.32 1.75
CA THR A 68 9.27 39.60 2.44
C THR A 68 9.06 39.52 3.96
N THR A 69 8.40 38.48 4.46
CA THR A 69 8.14 38.21 5.88
C THR A 69 9.19 37.26 6.46
N LEU A 70 10.47 37.68 6.43
CA LEU A 70 11.66 36.86 6.73
C LEU A 70 11.70 36.03 8.05
N THR A 71 10.75 36.23 8.95
CA THR A 71 10.67 35.53 10.25
C THR A 71 9.34 34.80 10.48
N ILE A 72 8.43 34.86 9.51
CA ILE A 72 7.14 34.20 9.54
C ILE A 72 7.17 33.20 8.39
N ASP A 73 6.61 32.02 8.65
CA ASP A 73 6.36 31.02 7.62
C ASP A 73 4.84 31.02 7.41
N GLU A 74 4.41 31.53 6.26
CA GLU A 74 3.00 31.62 5.89
C GLU A 74 2.53 30.43 5.05
N GLY A 75 3.46 29.63 4.52
CA GLY A 75 3.13 28.47 3.71
C GLY A 75 4.27 27.95 2.84
N ALA A 76 3.91 27.23 1.78
CA ALA A 76 4.86 26.39 1.06
C ALA A 76 5.80 27.16 0.11
N ILE A 77 6.97 26.58 -0.18
CA ILE A 77 7.85 27.02 -1.26
C ILE A 77 7.78 26.07 -2.47
N ALA A 78 8.32 26.52 -3.62
CA ALA A 78 8.32 25.74 -4.86
C ALA A 78 8.97 24.36 -4.69
N GLY A 79 8.19 23.30 -4.96
CA GLY A 79 8.63 21.91 -4.85
C GLY A 79 8.36 21.25 -3.50
N ASP A 80 7.85 21.99 -2.52
CA ASP A 80 7.48 21.41 -1.23
C ASP A 80 6.40 20.33 -1.40
N VAL A 81 6.59 19.23 -0.68
CA VAL A 81 5.59 18.17 -0.60
C VAL A 81 4.52 18.55 0.41
N LEU A 82 3.27 18.59 -0.04
CA LEU A 82 2.13 19.01 0.77
C LEU A 82 1.52 17.81 1.51
N SER A 83 1.05 18.07 2.73
CA SER A 83 0.28 17.10 3.52
C SER A 83 -1.14 17.58 3.76
N PHE A 84 -2.09 16.64 3.83
CA PHE A 84 -3.52 16.93 3.93
C PHE A 84 -4.09 16.37 5.23
N ARG A 85 -5.03 17.11 5.85
CA ARG A 85 -5.83 16.66 6.98
C ARG A 85 -7.30 16.97 6.73
N ILE A 86 -8.17 16.04 7.08
CA ILE A 86 -9.61 16.13 6.83
C ILE A 86 -10.35 16.11 8.16
N TRP A 87 -11.20 17.09 8.40
CA TRP A 87 -12.11 17.09 9.54
C TRP A 87 -13.50 16.63 9.10
N SER A 88 -14.02 15.60 9.74
CA SER A 88 -15.43 15.21 9.65
C SER A 88 -16.21 15.87 10.78
N GLN A 89 -17.11 16.79 10.43
CA GLN A 89 -17.94 17.49 11.42
C GLN A 89 -18.95 16.55 12.07
N SER A 90 -19.56 15.67 11.28
CA SER A 90 -20.60 14.74 11.76
C SER A 90 -20.02 13.66 12.68
N ALA A 91 -18.82 13.16 12.39
CA ALA A 91 -18.12 12.19 13.21
C ALA A 91 -17.24 12.82 14.32
N ALA A 92 -17.10 14.15 14.33
CA ALA A 92 -16.17 14.88 15.19
C ALA A 92 -14.76 14.26 15.20
N THR A 93 -14.25 13.90 14.03
CA THR A 93 -13.00 13.15 13.85
C THR A 93 -12.11 13.84 12.82
N GLU A 94 -10.84 14.03 13.16
CA GLU A 94 -9.80 14.46 12.23
C GLU A 94 -9.06 13.23 11.66
N TYR A 95 -8.97 13.15 10.34
CA TYR A 95 -8.17 12.19 9.60
C TYR A 95 -6.90 12.88 9.08
N ASN A 96 -5.76 12.24 9.25
CA ASN A 96 -4.47 12.73 8.76
C ASN A 96 -3.54 11.55 8.41
N GLY A 97 -2.42 11.84 7.74
CA GLY A 97 -1.43 10.82 7.38
C GLY A 97 -2.05 9.66 6.58
N ALA A 98 -1.91 8.44 7.09
CA ALA A 98 -2.42 7.18 6.52
C ALA A 98 -3.88 7.24 6.14
N ALA A 99 -4.66 7.90 6.98
CA ALA A 99 -6.09 7.94 6.81
C ALA A 99 -6.50 8.84 5.64
N VAL A 100 -5.56 9.54 4.99
CA VAL A 100 -5.81 10.43 3.86
C VAL A 100 -5.17 9.88 2.59
N ARG A 101 -6.00 9.24 1.76
CA ARG A 101 -5.63 8.78 0.44
C ARG A 101 -5.80 9.89 -0.59
N LEU A 102 -4.70 10.19 -1.28
CA LEU A 102 -4.63 11.22 -2.32
C LEU A 102 -4.45 10.54 -3.68
N VAL A 103 -5.26 10.92 -4.66
CA VAL A 103 -5.22 10.34 -6.01
C VAL A 103 -5.30 11.45 -7.04
N PRO A 104 -4.45 11.46 -8.08
CA PRO A 104 -4.58 12.43 -9.16
C PRO A 104 -6.01 12.42 -9.74
N GLY A 105 -6.62 13.60 -9.79
CA GLY A 105 -7.90 13.79 -10.46
C GLY A 105 -7.73 13.86 -11.98
N ASN A 106 -8.83 13.65 -12.70
CA ASN A 106 -8.84 13.90 -14.14
C ASN A 106 -8.66 15.39 -14.43
N GLN A 107 -7.86 15.71 -15.45
CA GLN A 107 -7.69 17.08 -15.91
C GLN A 107 -9.05 17.73 -16.15
N THR A 108 -9.26 18.90 -15.55
CA THR A 108 -10.53 19.63 -15.61
C THR A 108 -10.26 21.10 -15.89
N GLY A 109 -10.57 21.57 -17.10
CA GLY A 109 -10.25 22.93 -17.53
C GLY A 109 -8.74 23.19 -17.52
N THR A 110 -8.31 24.22 -16.77
CA THR A 110 -6.90 24.57 -16.58
C THR A 110 -6.20 23.77 -15.46
N PHE A 111 -6.94 22.96 -14.69
CA PHE A 111 -6.38 22.16 -13.61
C PHE A 111 -5.81 20.85 -14.17
N MET A 112 -4.50 20.66 -14.03
CA MET A 112 -3.77 19.47 -14.47
C MET A 112 -3.92 18.33 -13.46
N ALA A 113 -3.66 17.08 -13.84
CA ALA A 113 -3.57 16.01 -12.85
C ALA A 113 -2.44 16.33 -11.84
N SER A 114 -2.71 16.19 -10.54
CA SER A 114 -1.72 16.42 -9.49
C SER A 114 -0.58 15.39 -9.54
N THR A 115 0.63 15.79 -9.14
CA THR A 115 1.74 14.85 -8.88
C THR A 115 1.47 14.05 -7.63
N MET A 116 1.99 12.83 -7.53
CA MET A 116 2.02 12.07 -6.28
C MET A 116 3.46 11.90 -5.79
N PRO A 117 3.80 12.38 -4.59
CA PRO A 117 2.96 13.18 -3.70
C PRO A 117 2.67 14.59 -4.29
N PRO A 118 1.59 15.28 -3.84
CA PRO A 118 1.30 16.63 -4.30
C PRO A 118 2.44 17.58 -3.93
N THR A 119 2.92 18.34 -4.91
CA THR A 119 3.95 19.36 -4.70
C THR A 119 3.38 20.75 -4.91
N TRP A 120 3.85 21.73 -4.13
CA TRP A 120 3.46 23.11 -4.32
C TRP A 120 4.16 23.71 -5.53
N GLN A 121 3.36 24.32 -6.42
CA GLN A 121 3.85 25.03 -7.58
C GLN A 121 3.14 26.38 -7.70
N SER A 122 3.92 27.45 -7.76
CA SER A 122 3.41 28.82 -7.82
C SER A 122 2.49 29.02 -9.02
N GLN A 123 1.33 29.63 -8.77
CA GLN A 123 0.33 30.01 -9.77
C GLN A 123 -0.13 28.85 -10.68
N SER A 124 -0.17 27.64 -10.12
CA SER A 124 -0.56 26.42 -10.82
C SER A 124 -1.83 25.82 -10.24
N GLY A 125 -2.58 25.07 -11.04
CA GLY A 125 -3.82 24.42 -10.63
C GLY A 125 -3.78 22.91 -10.85
N PHE A 126 -4.20 22.13 -9.85
CA PHE A 126 -4.22 20.67 -9.88
C PHE A 126 -5.57 20.04 -9.52
N ALA A 127 -5.91 18.96 -10.21
CA ALA A 127 -7.01 18.08 -9.89
C ALA A 127 -6.49 16.96 -8.97
N LEU A 128 -7.11 16.79 -7.81
CA LEU A 128 -6.71 15.86 -6.75
C LEU A 128 -7.96 15.31 -6.06
N ASN A 129 -8.18 14.00 -6.09
CA ASN A 129 -9.24 13.38 -5.32
C ASN A 129 -8.71 12.99 -3.94
N ILE A 130 -9.53 13.20 -2.92
CA ILE A 130 -9.22 12.87 -1.53
C ILE A 130 -10.19 11.79 -1.06
N SER A 131 -9.69 10.79 -0.36
CA SER A 131 -10.57 9.91 0.39
C SER A 131 -9.99 9.59 1.75
N VAL A 132 -10.85 9.52 2.76
CA VAL A 132 -10.46 9.21 4.12
C VAL A 132 -11.33 8.15 4.76
N GLY A 133 -10.79 7.44 5.74
CA GLY A 133 -11.53 6.44 6.50
C GLY A 133 -11.94 5.21 5.67
N TRP A 134 -11.24 4.96 4.56
CA TRP A 134 -11.27 3.64 3.93
C TRP A 134 -10.20 2.78 4.56
N ALA A 135 -10.61 1.86 5.42
CA ALA A 135 -9.92 0.60 5.53
C ALA A 135 -10.31 -0.25 4.31
N HIS A 136 -9.33 -0.79 3.59
CA HIS A 136 -9.52 -1.78 2.54
C HIS A 136 -10.18 -3.04 3.11
N PHE A 137 -9.79 -3.43 4.32
CA PHE A 137 -10.47 -4.47 5.09
C PHE A 137 -11.54 -3.87 6.01
N SER A 138 -12.63 -4.60 6.24
CA SER A 138 -13.64 -4.19 7.23
C SER A 138 -13.08 -4.25 8.65
N GLU A 139 -13.83 -3.75 9.65
CA GLU A 139 -13.46 -4.02 11.05
C GLU A 139 -13.87 -5.44 11.46
N PRO A 140 -13.00 -6.19 12.19
CA PRO A 140 -13.36 -7.48 12.75
C PRO A 140 -14.39 -7.34 13.88
N VAL A 141 -15.13 -8.40 14.16
CA VAL A 141 -16.06 -8.42 15.29
C VAL A 141 -15.28 -8.64 16.58
N ALA A 142 -15.26 -7.62 17.44
CA ALA A 142 -14.51 -7.68 18.69
C ALA A 142 -15.17 -8.62 19.71
N THR A 143 -14.38 -9.54 20.26
CA THR A 143 -14.76 -10.45 21.35
C THR A 143 -13.78 -10.32 22.53
N PRO A 144 -14.11 -10.79 23.75
CA PRO A 144 -13.17 -10.78 24.87
C PRO A 144 -12.03 -11.80 24.70
N PHE A 145 -12.07 -12.65 23.68
CA PHE A 145 -11.05 -13.66 23.41
C PHE A 145 -10.05 -13.09 22.41
N VAL A 146 -8.87 -12.67 22.89
CA VAL A 146 -7.92 -11.92 22.06
C VAL A 146 -6.54 -12.56 22.09
N SER A 147 -5.89 -12.64 20.94
CA SER A 147 -4.45 -12.76 20.81
C SER A 147 -3.86 -11.52 20.13
N ASN A 148 -2.55 -11.31 20.27
CA ASN A 148 -1.90 -10.11 19.75
C ASN A 148 -0.76 -10.49 18.80
N LEU A 149 -0.72 -9.86 17.63
CA LEU A 149 0.41 -9.91 16.70
C LEU A 149 1.12 -8.57 16.67
N ILE A 150 2.44 -8.58 16.63
CA ILE A 150 3.29 -7.42 16.30
C ILE A 150 4.38 -7.85 15.32
N GLY A 151 5.00 -6.91 14.62
CA GLY A 151 6.21 -7.21 13.85
C GLY A 151 6.54 -6.17 12.79
N SER A 152 7.52 -6.50 11.96
CA SER A 152 7.88 -5.70 10.80
C SER A 152 6.98 -6.02 9.59
N LEU A 153 6.79 -5.04 8.73
CA LEU A 153 6.17 -5.23 7.42
C LEU A 153 7.05 -4.57 6.36
N THR A 154 7.48 -5.37 5.39
CA THR A 154 8.09 -4.86 4.16
C THR A 154 7.18 -5.19 2.98
N ILE A 155 7.01 -4.23 2.07
CA ILE A 155 6.21 -4.40 0.86
C ILE A 155 7.12 -4.19 -0.33
N SER A 156 7.21 -5.21 -1.18
CA SER A 156 8.05 -5.21 -2.37
C SER A 156 9.46 -4.75 -2.00
N GLY A 157 10.04 -5.35 -0.95
CA GLY A 157 11.38 -5.08 -0.41
C GLY A 157 11.64 -3.69 0.18
N SER A 158 10.65 -2.80 0.22
CA SER A 158 10.70 -1.51 0.92
C SER A 158 9.98 -1.60 2.26
N THR A 159 10.24 -0.67 3.18
CA THR A 159 9.42 -0.56 4.40
C THR A 159 7.98 -0.24 4.03
N ALA A 160 7.00 -0.91 4.65
CA ALA A 160 5.60 -0.52 4.47
C ALA A 160 5.39 0.96 4.82
N HIS A 161 4.50 1.60 4.08
CA HIS A 161 4.13 2.98 4.26
C HIS A 161 2.95 3.09 5.23
N ILE A 162 2.83 4.29 5.80
CA ILE A 162 1.67 4.71 6.56
C ILE A 162 0.44 4.61 5.64
N GLY A 163 -0.57 3.81 6.03
CA GLY A 163 -1.79 3.56 5.26
C GLY A 163 -1.91 2.15 4.67
N ASP A 164 -0.81 1.39 4.62
CA ASP A 164 -0.86 -0.03 4.30
C ASP A 164 -1.61 -0.79 5.40
N GLU A 165 -2.25 -1.91 5.06
CA GLU A 165 -3.09 -2.64 6.02
C GLU A 165 -2.70 -4.10 6.14
N ILE A 166 -2.95 -4.65 7.32
CA ILE A 166 -2.85 -6.08 7.60
C ILE A 166 -4.21 -6.56 8.02
N ALA A 167 -4.65 -7.64 7.39
CA ALA A 167 -5.85 -8.38 7.80
C ALA A 167 -5.49 -9.83 8.13
N VAL A 168 -6.05 -10.31 9.22
CA VAL A 168 -5.86 -11.65 9.76
C VAL A 168 -7.18 -12.38 9.69
N PHE A 169 -7.19 -13.54 9.06
CA PHE A 169 -8.37 -14.36 8.88
C PHE A 169 -8.19 -15.73 9.53
N ASP A 170 -9.27 -16.27 10.05
CA ASP A 170 -9.34 -17.66 10.49
C ASP A 170 -9.43 -18.64 9.29
N PRO A 171 -9.45 -19.96 9.53
CA PRO A 171 -9.58 -20.97 8.48
C PRO A 171 -10.88 -20.90 7.68
N GLN A 172 -11.95 -20.32 8.22
CA GLN A 172 -13.26 -20.15 7.62
C GLN A 172 -13.31 -18.90 6.72
N GLY A 173 -12.31 -18.02 6.84
CA GLY A 173 -12.19 -16.79 6.09
C GLY A 173 -12.88 -15.60 6.75
N VAL A 174 -13.25 -15.69 8.04
CA VAL A 174 -13.74 -14.56 8.81
C VAL A 174 -12.57 -13.66 9.17
N LEU A 175 -12.77 -12.35 9.01
CA LEU A 175 -11.79 -11.36 9.41
C LEU A 175 -11.76 -11.26 10.94
N SER A 176 -10.66 -11.76 11.53
CA SER A 176 -10.47 -11.85 12.98
C SER A 176 -9.55 -10.75 13.51
N GLY A 177 -8.75 -10.10 12.67
CA GLY A 177 -7.86 -9.02 13.07
C GLY A 177 -7.56 -8.06 11.94
N HIS A 178 -7.36 -6.79 12.28
CA HIS A 178 -7.09 -5.72 11.32
C HIS A 178 -6.16 -4.68 11.93
N TYR A 179 -5.24 -4.13 11.14
CA TYR A 179 -4.40 -3.01 11.53
C TYR A 179 -3.98 -2.17 10.33
N ILE A 180 -4.10 -0.85 10.47
CA ILE A 180 -3.58 0.13 9.50
C ILE A 180 -2.20 0.59 9.97
N VAL A 181 -1.18 0.38 9.15
CA VAL A 181 0.20 0.79 9.41
C VAL A 181 0.25 2.29 9.70
N SER A 182 0.74 2.61 10.90
CA SER A 182 0.88 3.97 11.41
C SER A 182 2.35 4.39 11.59
N THR A 183 3.28 3.44 11.45
CA THR A 183 4.72 3.62 11.58
C THR A 183 5.42 2.89 10.43
N PRO A 184 6.24 3.54 9.60
CA PRO A 184 6.85 2.87 8.46
C PRO A 184 7.66 1.62 8.85
N GLY A 185 7.48 0.54 8.09
CA GLY A 185 8.23 -0.71 8.26
C GLY A 185 7.80 -1.61 9.42
N GLN A 186 6.83 -1.19 10.23
CA GLN A 186 6.29 -1.99 11.34
C GLN A 186 4.78 -1.87 11.42
N TYR A 187 4.12 -2.94 11.84
CA TYR A 187 2.74 -2.86 12.25
C TYR A 187 2.63 -2.93 13.77
N GLY A 188 1.65 -2.20 14.31
CA GLY A 188 1.39 -2.15 15.74
C GLY A 188 0.74 -3.43 16.23
N ILE A 189 0.08 -3.34 17.39
CA ILE A 189 -0.63 -4.49 17.95
C ILE A 189 -1.86 -4.77 17.10
N VAL A 190 -1.83 -5.86 16.33
CA VAL A 190 -3.02 -6.43 15.71
C VAL A 190 -3.72 -7.28 16.77
N GLN A 191 -4.88 -6.84 17.21
CA GLN A 191 -5.76 -7.68 18.02
C GLN A 191 -6.44 -8.69 17.10
N VAL A 192 -6.24 -9.96 17.38
CA VAL A 192 -6.87 -11.06 16.64
C VAL A 192 -7.90 -11.71 17.56
N TYR A 193 -9.16 -11.46 17.28
CA TYR A 193 -10.33 -11.90 18.03
C TYR A 193 -10.62 -13.37 17.74
N GLY A 194 -11.04 -14.08 18.79
CA GLY A 194 -11.50 -15.45 18.69
C GLY A 194 -13.02 -15.55 18.73
N ASP A 195 -13.52 -16.71 18.31
CA ASP A 195 -14.94 -17.05 18.35
C ASP A 195 -15.51 -16.93 19.77
N ASP A 196 -16.70 -16.33 19.92
CA ASP A 196 -17.39 -16.27 21.21
C ASP A 196 -18.24 -17.53 21.39
N PRO A 197 -17.94 -18.42 22.36
CA PRO A 197 -18.72 -19.63 22.56
C PRO A 197 -20.19 -19.37 22.96
N ALA A 198 -20.55 -18.14 23.32
CA ALA A 198 -21.93 -17.74 23.58
C ALA A 198 -22.76 -17.50 22.30
N THR A 199 -22.12 -17.24 21.16
CA THR A 199 -22.75 -16.87 19.88
C THR A 199 -22.72 -18.02 18.87
N THR A 200 -23.11 -19.22 19.27
CA THR A 200 -23.02 -20.50 18.51
C THR A 200 -23.49 -20.55 17.04
N SER A 201 -24.15 -19.51 16.52
CA SER A 201 -24.59 -19.40 15.13
C SER A 201 -23.86 -18.32 14.32
N VAL A 202 -22.93 -17.60 14.94
CA VAL A 202 -22.09 -16.57 14.36
C VAL A 202 -20.66 -17.01 14.56
N ASP A 203 -19.82 -16.76 13.55
CA ASP A 203 -18.39 -16.97 13.64
C ASP A 203 -17.76 -15.58 13.65
N GLU A 204 -17.25 -15.17 14.81
CA GLU A 204 -16.58 -13.87 14.99
C GLU A 204 -15.07 -13.93 14.75
N GLY A 205 -14.49 -15.13 14.71
CA GLY A 205 -13.07 -15.32 14.46
C GLY A 205 -12.52 -16.66 14.95
N ALA A 206 -11.21 -16.68 15.20
CA ALA A 206 -10.49 -17.95 15.35
C ALA A 206 -10.83 -18.74 16.63
N THR A 207 -10.77 -20.07 16.52
CA THR A 207 -10.78 -21.01 17.65
C THR A 207 -9.35 -21.39 18.06
N ALA A 208 -9.15 -21.82 19.31
CA ALA A 208 -7.86 -22.27 19.82
C ALA A 208 -7.23 -23.38 18.95
N GLY A 209 -6.06 -23.10 18.39
CA GLY A 209 -5.34 -24.03 17.51
C GLY A 209 -5.55 -23.77 16.02
N ASP A 210 -6.41 -22.84 15.65
CA ASP A 210 -6.63 -22.47 14.26
C ASP A 210 -5.37 -21.85 13.65
N THR A 211 -5.09 -22.25 12.41
CA THR A 211 -4.06 -21.61 11.61
C THR A 211 -4.61 -20.34 10.99
N LEU A 212 -3.98 -19.22 11.28
CA LEU A 212 -4.37 -17.92 10.75
C LEU A 212 -3.76 -17.71 9.36
N THR A 213 -4.52 -17.04 8.51
CA THR A 213 -4.03 -16.52 7.23
C THR A 213 -3.95 -15.00 7.28
N ILE A 214 -3.05 -14.43 6.49
CA ILE A 214 -2.80 -12.99 6.48
C ILE A 214 -2.91 -12.47 5.06
N ARG A 215 -3.45 -11.26 4.93
CA ARG A 215 -3.44 -10.47 3.71
C ARG A 215 -2.91 -9.08 4.03
N VAL A 216 -2.22 -8.51 3.06
CA VAL A 216 -1.62 -7.18 3.17
C VAL A 216 -2.19 -6.30 2.07
N TRP A 217 -2.69 -5.12 2.41
CA TRP A 217 -3.07 -4.10 1.43
C TRP A 217 -1.90 -3.14 1.22
N ASP A 218 -1.43 -3.08 -0.02
CA ASP A 218 -0.49 -2.07 -0.49
C ASP A 218 -1.31 -0.84 -0.94
N SER A 219 -1.41 0.14 -0.05
CA SER A 219 -2.27 1.32 -0.25
C SER A 219 -1.78 2.23 -1.38
N TYR A 220 -0.47 2.22 -1.62
CA TYR A 220 0.18 3.00 -2.65
C TYR A 220 -0.08 2.40 -4.03
N ALA A 221 0.13 1.08 -4.18
CA ALA A 221 -0.09 0.39 -5.45
C ALA A 221 -1.57 0.03 -5.68
N GLY A 222 -2.39 0.04 -4.62
CA GLY A 222 -3.80 -0.33 -4.68
C GLY A 222 -4.02 -1.83 -4.90
N ILE A 223 -3.17 -2.67 -4.30
CA ILE A 223 -3.15 -4.12 -4.51
C ILE A 223 -3.18 -4.87 -3.18
N GLU A 224 -4.04 -5.89 -3.11
CA GLU A 224 -4.04 -6.85 -2.00
C GLU A 224 -3.04 -7.98 -2.30
N ARG A 225 -2.10 -8.20 -1.37
CA ARG A 225 -1.05 -9.21 -1.45
C ARG A 225 -1.31 -10.32 -0.43
N SER A 226 -1.28 -11.56 -0.90
CA SER A 226 -1.53 -12.75 -0.09
C SER A 226 -0.88 -13.99 -0.74
N GLY A 227 -0.96 -15.14 -0.07
CA GLY A 227 -0.45 -16.40 -0.61
C GLY A 227 1.04 -16.32 -0.93
N VAL A 228 1.44 -16.71 -2.14
CA VAL A 228 2.86 -16.72 -2.56
C VAL A 228 3.53 -15.36 -2.54
N ALA A 229 2.75 -14.28 -2.62
CA ALA A 229 3.24 -12.91 -2.60
C ALA A 229 3.57 -12.46 -1.19
N LEU A 230 3.13 -13.18 -0.15
CA LEU A 230 3.32 -12.85 1.26
C LEU A 230 4.16 -13.93 1.94
N ARG A 231 5.35 -13.53 2.38
CA ARG A 231 6.22 -14.34 3.23
C ARG A 231 6.02 -13.94 4.69
N MET A 232 5.95 -14.97 5.53
CA MET A 232 5.88 -14.84 6.97
C MET A 232 7.15 -15.41 7.58
N THR A 233 7.74 -14.70 8.53
CA THR A 233 8.91 -15.17 9.27
C THR A 233 8.70 -14.98 10.76
N SER A 234 9.13 -15.95 11.55
CA SER A 234 9.07 -15.87 13.01
C SER A 234 9.97 -14.73 13.50
N GLY A 235 9.38 -13.69 14.09
CA GLY A 235 10.13 -12.55 14.61
C GLY A 235 10.84 -12.87 15.92
N ALA A 236 11.84 -12.06 16.26
CA ALA A 236 12.55 -12.15 17.53
C ALA A 236 11.62 -11.75 18.70
N PRO A 237 11.66 -12.44 19.85
CA PRO A 237 10.83 -12.07 21.01
C PRO A 237 11.10 -10.64 21.50
N VAL A 238 10.04 -9.91 21.87
CA VAL A 238 10.13 -8.54 22.39
C VAL A 238 9.23 -8.39 23.61
N GLY A 239 9.81 -8.09 24.76
CA GLY A 239 9.06 -7.95 26.01
C GLY A 239 8.32 -9.25 26.38
N SER A 240 7.00 -9.19 26.50
CA SER A 240 6.14 -10.35 26.76
C SER A 240 5.73 -11.10 25.48
N PHE A 241 6.06 -10.59 24.29
CA PHE A 241 5.75 -11.23 23.02
C PHE A 241 6.78 -12.31 22.69
N THR A 242 6.32 -13.51 22.35
CA THR A 242 7.18 -14.62 21.95
C THR A 242 7.27 -14.72 20.43
N SER A 243 8.18 -15.53 19.91
CA SER A 243 8.23 -15.83 18.48
C SER A 243 6.96 -16.55 18.00
N ALA A 244 6.41 -16.13 16.85
CA ALA A 244 5.26 -16.78 16.23
C ALA A 244 5.64 -18.10 15.55
N SER A 245 4.70 -19.04 15.48
CA SER A 245 4.78 -20.13 14.51
C SER A 245 4.58 -19.59 13.09
N VAL A 246 5.09 -20.29 12.08
CA VAL A 246 4.83 -19.99 10.66
C VAL A 246 4.31 -21.26 9.98
N PRO A 247 3.03 -21.32 9.58
CA PRO A 247 1.99 -20.29 9.75
C PRO A 247 1.64 -19.98 11.22
N PRO A 248 1.13 -18.76 11.51
CA PRO A 248 0.70 -18.38 12.85
C PRO A 248 -0.51 -19.18 13.31
N VAL A 249 -0.51 -19.60 14.58
CA VAL A 249 -1.62 -20.33 15.21
C VAL A 249 -2.26 -19.47 16.28
N TRP A 250 -3.58 -19.37 16.26
CA TRP A 250 -4.31 -18.58 17.24
C TRP A 250 -4.38 -19.28 18.59
N GLN A 251 -4.09 -18.52 19.65
CA GLN A 251 -4.20 -18.94 21.05
C GLN A 251 -4.63 -17.75 21.91
N VAL A 252 -5.67 -17.94 22.72
CA VAL A 252 -6.20 -16.89 23.60
C VAL A 252 -5.14 -16.33 24.56
N ASN A 253 -5.15 -15.02 24.77
CA ASN A 253 -4.27 -14.27 25.67
C ASN A 253 -2.77 -14.43 25.38
N THR A 254 -2.41 -14.73 24.14
CA THR A 254 -1.02 -14.76 23.70
C THR A 254 -0.62 -13.48 22.98
N GLY A 255 0.68 -13.20 22.96
CA GLY A 255 1.28 -12.17 22.13
C GLY A 255 2.46 -12.77 21.38
N VAL A 256 2.47 -12.66 20.05
CA VAL A 256 3.57 -13.18 19.23
C VAL A 256 4.13 -12.14 18.26
N VAL A 257 5.41 -12.31 17.91
CA VAL A 257 6.14 -11.50 16.93
C VAL A 257 6.20 -12.26 15.61
N LEU A 258 5.63 -11.66 14.57
CA LEU A 258 5.55 -12.20 13.22
C LEU A 258 6.03 -11.13 12.24
N ASP A 259 7.09 -11.39 11.52
CA ASP A 259 7.58 -10.47 10.49
C ASP A 259 6.95 -10.84 9.15
N LEU A 260 6.46 -9.82 8.44
CA LEU A 260 5.78 -9.95 7.16
C LEU A 260 6.60 -9.27 6.06
N ALA A 261 6.68 -9.93 4.91
CA ALA A 261 7.32 -9.37 3.73
C ALA A 261 6.53 -9.76 2.50
N THR A 262 6.19 -8.79 1.65
CA THR A 262 5.59 -9.09 0.35
C THR A 262 6.57 -8.93 -0.80
N GLY A 263 6.39 -9.76 -1.83
CA GLY A 263 7.10 -9.68 -3.10
C GLY A 263 6.22 -9.10 -4.21
N SER A 264 6.89 -8.54 -5.21
CA SER A 264 6.33 -8.12 -6.49
C SER A 264 7.31 -8.44 -7.62
N MET A 265 6.82 -8.40 -8.86
CA MET A 265 7.63 -8.49 -10.07
C MET A 265 8.44 -7.22 -10.38
N ASP A 266 8.32 -6.17 -9.55
CA ASP A 266 9.20 -5.00 -9.59
C ASP A 266 10.52 -5.35 -8.87
N ILE A 267 11.43 -5.95 -9.62
CA ILE A 267 12.68 -6.54 -9.16
C ILE A 267 13.69 -5.45 -8.81
N ASP A 268 13.77 -4.36 -9.58
CA ASP A 268 14.67 -3.25 -9.28
C ASP A 268 14.08 -2.19 -8.33
N GLY A 269 12.77 -2.23 -8.12
CA GLY A 269 12.04 -1.42 -7.14
C GLY A 269 11.82 0.03 -7.60
N ASP A 270 11.76 0.29 -8.90
CA ASP A 270 11.50 1.62 -9.45
C ASP A 270 10.00 2.00 -9.50
N GLY A 271 9.12 1.08 -9.10
CA GLY A 271 7.67 1.21 -9.11
C GLY A 271 7.01 0.81 -10.43
N MET A 272 7.77 0.32 -11.42
CA MET A 272 7.31 -0.03 -12.75
C MET A 272 7.74 -1.46 -13.12
N VAL A 273 6.79 -2.36 -13.30
CA VAL A 273 7.11 -3.72 -13.76
C VAL A 273 7.33 -3.75 -15.28
N LEU A 274 8.57 -3.83 -15.73
CA LEU A 274 8.93 -3.78 -17.15
C LEU A 274 9.72 -5.01 -17.63
N ALA A 275 9.42 -5.46 -18.85
CA ALA A 275 10.17 -6.56 -19.47
C ALA A 275 11.66 -6.23 -19.69
N ALA A 276 11.99 -4.95 -19.92
CA ALA A 276 13.34 -4.49 -20.26
C ALA A 276 14.28 -4.41 -19.04
N THR A 277 13.73 -4.25 -17.84
CA THR A 277 14.46 -4.17 -16.57
C THR A 277 14.19 -5.43 -15.76
N ASP A 278 13.03 -5.53 -15.12
CA ASP A 278 12.63 -6.62 -14.22
C ASP A 278 12.64 -7.98 -14.88
N GLY A 279 12.02 -8.06 -16.06
CA GLY A 279 11.98 -9.28 -16.85
C GLY A 279 13.38 -9.79 -17.22
N GLN A 280 14.31 -8.89 -17.52
CA GLN A 280 15.69 -9.27 -17.79
C GLN A 280 16.45 -9.70 -16.52
N LEU A 281 16.31 -8.95 -15.42
CA LEU A 281 16.96 -9.25 -14.15
C LEU A 281 16.53 -10.63 -13.64
N MET A 282 15.22 -10.88 -13.62
CA MET A 282 14.66 -12.18 -13.26
C MET A 282 15.16 -13.29 -14.20
N LEU A 283 15.10 -13.10 -15.53
CA LEU A 283 15.47 -14.16 -16.47
C LEU A 283 16.96 -14.54 -16.34
N ARG A 284 17.83 -13.54 -16.19
CA ARG A 284 19.26 -13.73 -15.95
C ARG A 284 19.50 -14.51 -14.67
N TYR A 285 18.82 -14.14 -13.58
CA TYR A 285 18.91 -14.86 -12.31
C TYR A 285 18.47 -16.32 -12.44
N LEU A 286 17.36 -16.60 -13.14
CA LEU A 286 16.88 -17.96 -13.38
C LEU A 286 17.84 -18.79 -14.24
N PHE A 287 18.61 -18.15 -15.13
CA PHE A 287 19.73 -18.80 -15.85
C PHE A 287 21.01 -18.94 -15.02
N GLY A 288 21.02 -18.50 -13.75
CA GLY A 288 22.18 -18.58 -12.86
C GLY A 288 23.22 -17.48 -13.07
N VAL A 289 22.89 -16.42 -13.80
CA VAL A 289 23.74 -15.22 -13.90
C VAL A 289 23.73 -14.50 -12.56
N SER A 290 24.90 -14.07 -12.10
CA SER A 290 25.10 -13.44 -10.78
C SER A 290 26.17 -12.35 -10.85
N GLY A 291 26.31 -11.59 -9.77
CA GLY A 291 27.27 -10.49 -9.68
C GLY A 291 26.96 -9.39 -10.69
N GLN A 292 28.00 -8.68 -11.14
CA GLN A 292 27.81 -7.51 -12.01
C GLN A 292 27.17 -7.85 -13.36
N ASP A 293 27.33 -9.08 -13.85
CA ASP A 293 26.72 -9.54 -15.10
C ASP A 293 25.19 -9.53 -15.05
N LEU A 294 24.61 -9.61 -13.85
CA LEU A 294 23.17 -9.47 -13.65
C LEU A 294 22.66 -8.09 -14.11
N LEU A 295 23.46 -7.04 -13.92
CA LEU A 295 23.10 -5.65 -14.20
C LEU A 295 23.59 -5.15 -15.57
N THR A 296 24.48 -5.88 -16.25
CA THR A 296 25.09 -5.43 -17.50
C THR A 296 24.05 -5.02 -18.54
N GLY A 297 24.04 -3.74 -18.93
CA GLY A 297 23.12 -3.20 -19.94
C GLY A 297 21.67 -2.97 -19.46
N ILE A 298 21.39 -3.13 -18.17
CA ILE A 298 20.12 -2.74 -17.56
C ILE A 298 20.20 -1.26 -17.18
N ASN A 299 19.31 -0.45 -17.75
CA ASN A 299 19.20 0.97 -17.47
C ASN A 299 17.85 1.25 -16.80
N SER A 300 17.80 1.15 -15.47
CA SER A 300 16.61 1.47 -14.69
C SER A 300 16.74 2.84 -14.03
N ILE A 301 15.80 3.74 -14.31
CA ILE A 301 15.76 5.10 -13.75
C ILE A 301 14.81 5.05 -12.56
N GLY A 302 15.30 5.38 -11.36
CA GLY A 302 14.48 5.36 -10.15
C GLY A 302 14.59 4.05 -9.35
N ALA A 303 15.30 3.05 -9.89
CA ALA A 303 15.59 1.81 -9.16
C ALA A 303 16.20 2.07 -7.78
N ILE A 304 15.62 1.43 -6.77
CA ILE A 304 16.14 1.46 -5.39
C ILE A 304 17.08 0.28 -5.12
N ARG A 305 16.97 -0.80 -5.89
CA ARG A 305 17.90 -1.95 -5.84
C ARG A 305 18.88 -1.85 -7.01
N THR A 306 20.04 -1.26 -6.74
CA THR A 306 21.03 -0.92 -7.77
C THR A 306 22.28 -1.78 -7.74
N THR A 307 22.35 -2.75 -6.80
CA THR A 307 23.49 -3.66 -6.68
C THR A 307 23.09 -5.11 -6.92
N PRO A 308 24.00 -5.96 -7.43
CA PRO A 308 23.70 -7.38 -7.64
C PRO A 308 23.24 -8.08 -6.36
N VAL A 309 23.87 -7.75 -5.23
CA VAL A 309 23.54 -8.35 -3.92
C VAL A 309 22.09 -8.03 -3.52
N GLN A 310 21.62 -6.80 -3.73
CA GLN A 310 20.23 -6.42 -3.43
C GLN A 310 19.24 -7.19 -4.32
N ILE A 311 19.50 -7.24 -5.63
CA ILE A 311 18.63 -7.95 -6.59
C ILE A 311 18.60 -9.45 -6.31
N GLU A 312 19.76 -10.09 -6.14
CA GLU A 312 19.85 -11.52 -5.86
C GLU A 312 19.19 -11.89 -4.54
N THR A 313 19.31 -11.04 -3.52
CA THR A 313 18.64 -11.26 -2.23
C THR A 313 17.12 -11.16 -2.41
N TYR A 314 16.64 -10.13 -3.10
CA TYR A 314 15.22 -9.96 -3.37
C TYR A 314 14.62 -11.14 -4.15
N LEU A 315 15.27 -11.59 -5.22
CA LEU A 315 14.81 -12.74 -6.02
C LEU A 315 14.88 -14.05 -5.24
N ARG A 316 15.92 -14.24 -4.41
CA ARG A 316 16.07 -15.43 -3.56
C ARG A 316 14.97 -15.50 -2.51
N ASP A 317 14.71 -14.40 -1.82
CA ASP A 317 13.73 -14.33 -0.73
C ASP A 317 12.30 -14.47 -1.25
N ASN A 318 12.06 -14.06 -2.50
CA ASN A 318 10.76 -14.15 -3.16
C ASN A 318 10.70 -15.24 -4.24
N LYS A 319 11.55 -16.27 -4.15
CA LYS A 319 11.66 -17.32 -5.17
C LYS A 319 10.32 -17.99 -5.52
N ALA A 320 9.41 -18.13 -4.55
CA ALA A 320 8.10 -18.73 -4.77
C ALA A 320 7.22 -17.94 -5.76
N MET A 321 7.41 -16.63 -5.89
CA MET A 321 6.67 -15.82 -6.87
C MET A 321 7.15 -16.06 -8.31
N LEU A 322 8.35 -16.61 -8.47
CA LEU A 322 8.96 -16.92 -9.75
C LEU A 322 8.53 -18.28 -10.30
N ASP A 323 7.81 -19.09 -9.52
CA ASP A 323 7.22 -20.36 -9.95
C ASP A 323 5.78 -20.12 -10.44
N VAL A 324 5.69 -19.79 -11.72
CA VAL A 324 4.46 -19.36 -12.40
C VAL A 324 3.65 -20.54 -12.89
N ASP A 325 4.27 -21.68 -13.16
CA ASP A 325 3.55 -22.91 -13.52
C ASP A 325 3.28 -23.86 -12.34
N ASP A 326 3.71 -23.48 -11.13
CA ASP A 326 3.41 -24.12 -9.84
C ASP A 326 3.90 -25.58 -9.77
N ASN A 327 5.06 -25.86 -10.37
CA ASN A 327 5.68 -27.18 -10.33
C ASN A 327 6.67 -27.36 -9.17
N GLY A 328 6.83 -26.35 -8.31
CA GLY A 328 7.76 -26.31 -7.19
C GLY A 328 9.17 -25.83 -7.55
N LYS A 329 9.38 -25.36 -8.79
CA LYS A 329 10.67 -24.86 -9.29
C LYS A 329 10.45 -23.56 -10.05
N ALA A 330 11.35 -22.61 -9.84
CA ALA A 330 11.44 -21.43 -10.68
C ALA A 330 12.53 -21.67 -11.73
N ASP A 331 12.13 -22.05 -12.95
CA ASP A 331 13.03 -22.43 -14.04
C ASP A 331 12.96 -21.40 -15.19
N ALA A 332 14.13 -21.07 -15.76
CA ALA A 332 14.20 -20.02 -16.81
C ALA A 332 13.44 -20.38 -18.08
N LEU A 333 13.40 -21.66 -18.44
CA LEU A 333 12.78 -22.15 -19.68
C LEU A 333 11.29 -22.48 -19.54
N SER A 334 10.74 -22.45 -18.33
CA SER A 334 9.29 -22.49 -18.09
C SER A 334 8.80 -21.13 -17.62
N ASP A 335 9.02 -20.83 -16.36
CA ASP A 335 8.50 -19.63 -15.68
C ASP A 335 9.07 -18.36 -16.28
N GLY A 336 10.38 -18.33 -16.50
CA GLY A 336 11.06 -17.17 -17.08
C GLY A 336 10.52 -16.78 -18.46
N ILE A 337 10.18 -17.78 -19.29
CA ILE A 337 9.56 -17.55 -20.61
C ILE A 337 8.13 -17.01 -20.45
N ILE A 338 7.33 -17.61 -19.56
CA ILE A 338 5.95 -17.17 -19.32
C ILE A 338 5.92 -15.73 -18.81
N ILE A 339 6.78 -15.38 -17.86
CA ILE A 339 6.88 -14.03 -17.29
C ILE A 339 7.29 -13.03 -18.38
N LEU A 340 8.32 -13.34 -19.17
CA LEU A 340 8.76 -12.45 -20.25
C LEU A 340 7.67 -12.24 -21.31
N ARG A 341 6.95 -13.32 -21.69
CA ARG A 341 5.82 -13.25 -22.62
C ARG A 341 4.69 -12.37 -22.08
N TYR A 342 4.39 -12.49 -20.79
CA TYR A 342 3.39 -11.66 -20.13
C TYR A 342 3.83 -10.18 -20.13
N LEU A 343 5.04 -9.88 -19.66
CA LEU A 343 5.54 -8.51 -19.53
C LEU A 343 5.71 -7.79 -20.87
N THR A 344 5.99 -8.53 -21.94
CA THR A 344 6.06 -7.96 -23.30
C THR A 344 4.67 -7.64 -23.89
N GLY A 345 3.59 -8.12 -23.28
CA GLY A 345 2.19 -7.77 -23.62
C GLY A 345 1.67 -8.35 -24.95
N GLY A 346 2.53 -8.97 -25.76
CA GLY A 346 2.17 -9.50 -27.09
C GLY A 346 1.61 -10.93 -27.09
N TYR A 347 1.65 -11.64 -25.96
CA TYR A 347 1.29 -13.05 -25.86
C TYR A 347 0.05 -13.23 -25.00
N THR A 348 -1.05 -13.70 -25.59
CA THR A 348 -2.32 -13.92 -24.90
C THR A 348 -2.89 -15.30 -25.24
N GLY A 349 -3.81 -15.79 -24.40
CA GLY A 349 -4.39 -17.13 -24.55
C GLY A 349 -3.30 -18.19 -24.57
N THR A 350 -3.43 -19.19 -25.45
CA THR A 350 -2.48 -20.30 -25.52
C THR A 350 -1.06 -19.87 -25.89
N LEU A 351 -0.86 -18.73 -26.56
CA LEU A 351 0.47 -18.20 -26.91
C LEU A 351 1.29 -17.84 -25.67
N LEU A 352 0.64 -17.53 -24.55
CA LEU A 352 1.34 -17.29 -23.28
C LEU A 352 2.08 -18.56 -22.82
N THR A 353 1.43 -19.71 -22.92
CA THR A 353 1.91 -20.99 -22.37
C THR A 353 2.51 -21.95 -23.40
N ASP A 354 2.39 -21.64 -24.69
CA ASP A 354 2.80 -22.55 -25.77
C ASP A 354 4.28 -22.94 -25.66
N GLN A 355 4.54 -24.23 -25.45
CA GLN A 355 5.87 -24.81 -25.22
C GLN A 355 6.68 -24.16 -24.07
N ALA A 356 6.01 -23.50 -23.13
CA ALA A 356 6.65 -22.83 -22.00
C ALA A 356 6.21 -23.39 -20.64
N LEU A 357 5.33 -24.39 -20.60
CA LEU A 357 5.01 -25.09 -19.35
C LEU A 357 5.99 -26.22 -19.10
N ALA A 358 6.41 -26.40 -17.86
CA ALA A 358 7.10 -27.60 -17.44
C ALA A 358 6.21 -28.84 -17.60
N VAL A 359 6.85 -30.01 -17.71
CA VAL A 359 6.14 -31.30 -17.86
C VAL A 359 5.26 -31.59 -16.64
N ASP A 360 5.71 -31.16 -15.46
CA ASP A 360 5.07 -31.31 -14.16
C ASP A 360 4.32 -30.06 -13.67
N ALA A 361 4.10 -29.07 -14.55
CA ALA A 361 3.30 -27.88 -14.26
C ALA A 361 1.95 -28.24 -13.64
N GLN A 362 1.53 -27.50 -12.60
CA GLN A 362 0.21 -27.61 -11.99
C GLN A 362 -0.72 -26.49 -12.46
N ARG A 363 -0.19 -25.26 -12.60
CA ARG A 363 -0.89 -24.08 -13.14
C ARG A 363 -0.71 -24.01 -14.66
N LYS A 364 -1.65 -24.59 -15.41
CA LYS A 364 -1.53 -24.76 -16.87
C LYS A 364 -2.35 -23.77 -17.70
N LEU A 365 -3.45 -23.27 -17.16
CA LEU A 365 -4.36 -22.42 -17.93
C LEU A 365 -3.79 -21.00 -18.02
N PRO A 366 -3.76 -20.38 -19.22
CA PRO A 366 -3.32 -18.99 -19.36
C PRO A 366 -4.07 -18.01 -18.45
N ALA A 367 -5.36 -18.24 -18.22
CA ALA A 367 -6.17 -17.39 -17.34
C ALA A 367 -5.71 -17.45 -15.86
N ASP A 368 -5.35 -18.64 -15.39
CA ASP A 368 -4.87 -18.83 -14.01
C ASP A 368 -3.49 -18.21 -13.84
N ILE A 369 -2.61 -18.37 -14.84
CA ILE A 369 -1.30 -17.72 -14.88
C ILE A 369 -1.42 -16.20 -14.90
N ILE A 370 -2.32 -15.64 -15.71
CA ILE A 370 -2.55 -14.18 -15.74
C ILE A 370 -3.05 -13.69 -14.39
N THR A 371 -3.98 -14.41 -13.76
CA THR A 371 -4.48 -14.06 -12.42
C THR A 371 -3.34 -14.08 -11.40
N PHE A 372 -2.51 -15.12 -11.43
CA PHE A 372 -1.33 -15.23 -10.57
C PHE A 372 -0.36 -14.05 -10.76
N LEU A 373 0.01 -13.75 -12.01
CA LEU A 373 0.95 -12.66 -12.33
C LEU A 373 0.39 -11.28 -11.96
N LYS A 374 -0.91 -11.04 -12.15
CA LYS A 374 -1.55 -9.78 -11.75
C LYS A 374 -1.48 -9.52 -10.25
N ASN A 375 -1.50 -10.56 -9.42
CA ASN A 375 -1.37 -10.41 -7.97
C ASN A 375 0.07 -10.07 -7.53
N LEU A 376 1.04 -10.09 -8.47
CA LEU A 376 2.44 -9.79 -8.22
C LEU A 376 2.89 -8.45 -8.81
N MET A 377 2.02 -7.72 -9.51
CA MET A 377 2.38 -6.49 -10.24
C MET A 377 1.69 -5.27 -9.68
#